data_AF-A0A7C5P008-F1
#
_entry.id   AF-A0A7C5P008-F1
#
_cell.length_a   1.000
_cell.length_b   1.000
_cell.length_c   1.000
_cell.angle_alpha   90.00
_cell.angle_beta   90.00
_cell.angle_gamma   90.00
#
_symmetry.space_group_name_H-M   'P 1'
#
loop_
_entity.id
_entity.type
_entity.pdbx_description
1 polymer ?
#
loop_
_entity_poly.entity_id
_entity_poly.type
_entity_poly.pdbx_seq_one_letter_code
_entity_poly.pdbx_strand_id
1 'polypeptide(L)'
;MKQYDVAAYIWPSYHYEPRVEHFWPEKDGEWYTVRRGTPRFPGHHMPKIPLLGYQDEADPKVMRQHVELALAHGINVFIVDWYWYENAPCFERQLNEGLLPALAGTDCRFYLMWANHDVDNLWNMHEDTHWDRPRKILWSAHVPREQLEPMFERIINKYFHHPNYYRIAGNPVFSIFDYHALT
;
A
#
# COMPACT_ATOMS: atom_id res chain seq x y z
N MET A 1 10.80 3.05 30.77
CA MET A 1 10.90 3.84 29.53
C MET A 1 9.50 4.07 28.98
N LYS A 2 9.22 5.20 28.33
CA LYS A 2 7.94 5.37 27.62
C LYS A 2 7.95 4.44 26.40
N GLN A 3 6.87 3.69 26.21
CA GLN A 3 6.65 2.88 25.01
C GLN A 3 6.00 3.78 23.97
N TYR A 4 6.57 3.83 22.77
CA TYR A 4 6.07 4.62 21.66
C TYR A 4 5.61 3.68 20.56
N ASP A 5 4.48 4.01 19.94
CA ASP A 5 4.07 3.41 18.68
C ASP A 5 4.64 4.26 17.55
N VAL A 6 5.49 3.65 16.74
CA VAL A 6 6.17 4.27 15.59
C VAL A 6 5.66 3.56 14.34
N ALA A 7 4.99 4.34 13.49
CA ALA A 7 4.32 3.84 12.30
C ALA A 7 5.09 4.18 11.02
N ALA A 8 5.04 3.28 10.03
CA ALA A 8 5.56 3.51 8.70
C ALA A 8 4.50 3.21 7.64
N TYR A 9 4.41 4.05 6.60
CA TYR A 9 3.56 3.82 5.43
C TYR A 9 4.14 2.71 4.56
N ILE A 10 3.29 1.78 4.17
CA ILE A 10 3.61 0.63 3.32
C ILE A 10 2.80 0.76 2.03
N TRP A 11 3.55 0.90 0.94
CA TRP A 11 3.03 0.91 -0.41
C TRP A 11 2.99 -0.53 -0.95
N PRO A 12 1.79 -1.10 -1.21
CA PRO A 12 1.61 -2.54 -1.40
C PRO A 12 1.77 -3.01 -2.84
N SER A 13 2.53 -2.33 -3.71
CA SER A 13 2.54 -2.61 -5.14
C SER A 13 3.69 -3.48 -5.64
N TYR A 14 4.45 -4.14 -4.77
CA TYR A 14 5.63 -4.95 -5.13
C TYR A 14 5.29 -6.44 -5.29
N HIS A 15 4.21 -6.73 -6.01
CA HIS A 15 3.74 -8.06 -6.34
C HIS A 15 2.93 -8.02 -7.64
N TYR A 16 2.57 -9.19 -8.19
CA TYR A 16 1.68 -9.24 -9.36
C TYR A 16 0.25 -8.79 -9.00
N GLU A 17 -0.18 -7.68 -9.58
CA GLU A 17 -1.58 -7.20 -9.60
C GLU A 17 -2.04 -7.09 -11.06
N PRO A 18 -3.00 -7.92 -11.51
CA PRO A 18 -3.49 -7.92 -12.89
C PRO A 18 -3.95 -6.55 -13.39
N ARG A 19 -4.55 -5.71 -12.52
CA ARG A 19 -5.08 -4.39 -12.90
C ARG A 19 -3.99 -3.48 -13.48
N VAL A 20 -2.77 -3.59 -12.98
CA VAL A 20 -1.64 -2.71 -13.35
C VAL A 20 -0.65 -3.36 -14.32
N GLU A 21 -0.95 -4.55 -14.86
CA GLU A 21 -0.06 -5.25 -15.80
C GLU A 21 0.29 -4.39 -17.03
N HIS A 22 -0.62 -3.51 -17.46
CA HIS A 22 -0.36 -2.60 -18.57
C HIS A 22 0.68 -1.52 -18.26
N PHE A 23 0.89 -1.18 -16.99
CA PHE A 23 2.00 -0.33 -16.54
C PHE A 23 3.26 -1.16 -16.29
N TRP A 24 3.09 -2.35 -15.71
CA TRP A 24 4.16 -3.22 -15.23
C TRP A 24 4.09 -4.62 -15.86
N PRO A 25 4.48 -4.76 -17.13
CA PRO A 25 4.30 -6.00 -17.90
C PRO A 25 5.19 -7.16 -17.43
N GLU A 26 6.18 -6.91 -16.56
CA GLU A 26 7.03 -7.95 -15.96
C GLU A 26 6.32 -8.73 -14.83
N LYS A 27 5.09 -8.34 -14.48
CA LYS A 27 4.24 -9.01 -13.48
C LYS A 27 4.89 -9.10 -12.09
N ASP A 28 5.78 -8.17 -11.76
CA ASP A 28 6.42 -8.04 -10.45
C ASP A 28 6.13 -6.68 -9.81
N GLY A 29 5.04 -6.04 -10.24
CA GLY A 29 4.58 -4.78 -9.66
C GLY A 29 5.48 -3.61 -10.03
N GLU A 30 5.57 -2.63 -9.13
CA GLU A 30 6.33 -1.40 -9.37
C GLU A 30 7.85 -1.63 -9.46
N TRP A 31 8.34 -2.85 -9.19
CA TRP A 31 9.74 -3.14 -9.48
C TRP A 31 10.10 -2.87 -10.93
N TYR A 32 9.15 -3.00 -11.86
CA TYR A 32 9.30 -2.59 -13.25
C TYR A 32 9.79 -1.14 -13.39
N THR A 33 9.17 -0.22 -12.66
CA THR A 33 9.52 1.22 -12.64
C THR A 33 10.81 1.46 -11.86
N VAL A 34 10.94 0.90 -10.66
CA VAL A 34 12.09 1.13 -9.77
C VAL A 34 13.41 0.79 -10.45
N ARG A 35 13.50 -0.37 -11.11
CA ARG A 35 14.74 -0.81 -11.77
C ARG A 35 15.11 0.01 -13.01
N ARG A 36 14.14 0.74 -13.58
CA ARG A 36 14.30 1.58 -14.78
C ARG A 36 14.41 3.07 -14.46
N GLY A 37 14.32 3.45 -13.18
CA GLY A 37 14.58 4.81 -12.75
C GLY A 37 15.99 5.25 -13.18
N THR A 38 16.08 6.39 -13.84
CA THR A 38 17.36 6.99 -14.24
C THR A 38 17.54 8.36 -13.59
N PRO A 39 18.78 8.82 -13.38
CA PRO A 39 19.03 10.18 -12.90
C PRO A 39 18.39 11.23 -13.81
N ARG A 40 17.47 12.04 -13.26
CA ARG A 40 16.78 13.12 -13.98
C ARG A 40 17.48 14.50 -13.89
N PHE A 41 18.46 14.66 -13.01
CA PHE A 41 19.25 15.88 -12.83
C PHE A 41 20.62 15.57 -12.19
N PRO A 42 21.61 16.49 -12.27
CA PRO A 42 22.94 16.26 -11.69
C PRO A 42 22.88 15.93 -10.20
N GLY A 43 23.56 14.85 -9.79
CA GLY A 43 23.56 14.36 -8.40
C GLY A 43 22.34 13.52 -8.01
N HIS A 44 21.38 13.30 -8.92
CA HIS A 44 20.23 12.43 -8.64
C HIS A 44 20.67 10.96 -8.54
N HIS A 45 20.62 10.41 -7.32
CA HIS A 45 20.98 9.02 -7.05
C HIS A 45 19.79 8.08 -7.33
N MET A 46 19.60 7.73 -8.61
CA MET A 46 18.62 6.74 -9.09
C MET A 46 19.30 5.76 -10.08
N PRO A 47 18.83 4.50 -10.15
CA PRO A 47 17.74 3.94 -9.33
C PRO A 47 18.21 3.65 -7.89
N LYS A 48 17.31 3.80 -6.92
CA LYS A 48 17.55 3.32 -5.55
C LYS A 48 17.07 1.88 -5.42
N ILE A 49 18.00 0.94 -5.48
CA ILE A 49 17.70 -0.48 -5.33
C ILE A 49 17.79 -0.85 -3.83
N PRO A 50 16.76 -1.48 -3.25
CA PRO A 50 16.79 -1.92 -1.85
C PRO A 50 17.90 -2.95 -1.59
N LEU A 51 18.46 -2.95 -0.38
CA LEU A 51 19.48 -3.91 0.03
C LEU A 51 18.98 -5.37 0.01
N LEU A 52 17.68 -5.57 0.23
CA LEU A 52 17.03 -6.90 0.15
C LEU A 52 16.73 -7.33 -1.29
N GLY A 53 17.07 -6.50 -2.29
CA GLY A 53 16.78 -6.72 -3.69
C GLY A 53 15.30 -6.54 -4.02
N TYR A 54 14.89 -7.11 -5.15
CA TYR A 54 13.50 -7.15 -5.60
C TYR A 54 12.80 -8.36 -4.98
N GLN A 55 11.78 -8.13 -4.19
CA GLN A 55 11.07 -9.19 -3.47
C GLN A 55 9.57 -9.10 -3.74
N ASP A 56 8.90 -10.25 -3.80
CA ASP A 56 7.43 -10.30 -3.85
C ASP A 56 6.88 -10.19 -2.43
N GLU A 57 6.28 -9.06 -2.10
CA GLU A 57 5.71 -8.81 -0.77
C GLU A 57 4.35 -9.49 -0.55
N ALA A 58 3.80 -10.21 -1.53
CA ALA A 58 2.73 -11.16 -1.29
C ALA A 58 3.27 -12.52 -0.76
N ASP A 59 4.60 -12.75 -0.77
CA ASP A 59 5.21 -13.89 -0.07
C ASP A 59 5.29 -13.59 1.45
N PRO A 60 4.61 -14.38 2.31
CA PRO A 60 4.65 -14.16 3.74
C PRO A 60 6.04 -14.33 4.37
N LYS A 61 6.97 -15.05 3.72
CA LYS A 61 8.37 -15.14 4.18
C LYS A 61 9.13 -13.85 3.90
N VAL A 62 8.87 -13.20 2.77
CA VAL A 62 9.42 -11.87 2.46
C VAL A 62 8.86 -10.86 3.45
N MET A 63 7.54 -10.82 3.64
CA MET A 63 6.95 -9.89 4.59
C MET A 63 7.37 -10.15 6.04
N ARG A 64 7.65 -11.41 6.41
CA ARG A 64 8.26 -11.75 7.71
C ARG A 64 9.60 -11.04 7.89
N GLN A 65 10.46 -11.04 6.88
CA GLN A 65 11.75 -10.34 6.93
C GLN A 65 11.54 -8.82 7.09
N HIS A 66 10.55 -8.24 6.41
CA HIS A 66 10.23 -6.81 6.53
C HIS A 66 9.72 -6.45 7.93
N VAL A 67 8.83 -7.28 8.50
CA VAL A 67 8.32 -7.12 9.87
C VAL A 67 9.46 -7.21 10.88
N GLU A 68 10.34 -8.20 10.77
CA GLU A 68 11.49 -8.37 11.66
C GLU A 68 12.48 -7.21 11.56
N LEU A 69 12.75 -6.73 10.34
CA LEU A 69 13.62 -5.58 10.10
C LEU A 69 13.00 -4.30 10.71
N ALA A 70 11.71 -4.07 10.50
CA ALA A 70 10.99 -2.94 11.09
C ALA A 70 11.09 -2.95 12.62
N LEU A 71 10.79 -4.09 13.25
CA LEU A 71 10.88 -4.25 14.70
C LEU A 71 12.31 -4.04 15.23
N ALA A 72 13.32 -4.55 14.53
CA ALA A 72 14.73 -4.35 14.89
C ALA A 72 15.16 -2.87 14.85
N HIS A 73 14.45 -2.04 14.08
CA HIS A 73 14.68 -0.59 13.96
C HIS A 73 13.62 0.26 14.68
N GLY A 74 12.79 -0.35 15.54
CA GLY A 74 11.84 0.36 16.39
C GLY A 74 10.54 0.79 15.70
N ILE A 75 10.27 0.34 14.48
CA ILE A 75 8.99 0.50 13.79
C ILE A 75 8.11 -0.69 14.18
N ASN A 76 7.02 -0.41 14.88
CA ASN A 76 6.13 -1.44 15.42
C ASN A 76 4.69 -1.37 14.86
N VAL A 77 4.41 -0.41 13.97
CA VAL A 77 3.11 -0.30 13.28
C VAL A 77 3.31 -0.07 11.78
N PHE A 78 2.59 -0.80 10.95
CA PHE A 78 2.48 -0.53 9.51
C PHE A 78 1.15 0.15 9.18
N ILE A 79 1.24 1.23 8.41
CA ILE A 79 0.09 1.91 7.80
C ILE A 79 0.02 1.38 6.37
N VAL A 80 -0.93 0.50 6.10
CA VAL A 80 -1.04 -0.13 4.79
C VAL A 80 -1.92 0.74 3.91
N ASP A 81 -1.37 1.21 2.81
CA ASP A 81 -2.16 1.90 1.79
C ASP A 81 -3.16 0.90 1.22
N TRP A 82 -4.45 1.17 1.42
CA TRP A 82 -5.53 0.27 1.05
C TRP A 82 -6.34 0.91 -0.08
N TYR A 83 -6.39 0.20 -1.20
CA TYR A 83 -6.96 0.69 -2.46
C TYR A 83 -8.26 0.01 -2.82
N TRP A 84 -9.20 0.83 -3.28
CA TRP A 84 -10.49 0.41 -3.76
C TRP A 84 -10.86 1.22 -4.98
N TYR A 85 -10.96 0.53 -6.11
CA TYR A 85 -11.15 1.14 -7.42
C TYR A 85 -12.26 0.42 -8.16
N GLU A 86 -13.23 1.20 -8.64
CA GLU A 86 -14.37 0.68 -9.41
C GLU A 86 -15.10 -0.46 -8.69
N ASN A 87 -15.35 -0.29 -7.38
CA ASN A 87 -16.04 -1.26 -6.52
C ASN A 87 -15.32 -2.60 -6.31
N ALA A 88 -13.99 -2.61 -6.47
CA ALA A 88 -13.17 -3.79 -6.22
C ALA A 88 -11.83 -3.42 -5.55
N PRO A 89 -11.26 -4.32 -4.75
CA PRO A 89 -9.96 -4.08 -4.12
C PRO A 89 -8.84 -4.06 -5.17
N CYS A 90 -7.74 -3.38 -4.85
CA CYS A 90 -6.50 -3.39 -5.64
C CYS A 90 -5.30 -3.55 -4.69
N PHE A 91 -4.27 -4.30 -5.13
CA PHE A 91 -3.07 -4.60 -4.34
C PHE A 91 -3.31 -5.40 -3.06
N GLU A 92 -4.48 -6.02 -2.90
CA GLU A 92 -4.89 -6.66 -1.65
C GLU A 92 -4.10 -7.95 -1.33
N ARG A 93 -3.35 -8.50 -2.30
CA ARG A 93 -2.55 -9.72 -2.09
C ARG A 93 -1.38 -9.47 -1.14
N GLN A 94 -0.70 -8.34 -1.24
CA GLN A 94 0.35 -7.95 -0.28
C GLN A 94 -0.17 -8.06 1.16
N LEU A 95 -1.35 -7.49 1.40
CA LEU A 95 -1.96 -7.50 2.72
C LEU A 95 -2.39 -8.92 3.12
N ASN A 96 -3.22 -9.57 2.30
CA ASN A 96 -3.87 -10.83 2.65
C ASN A 96 -2.93 -12.04 2.66
N GLU A 97 -2.05 -12.15 1.67
CA GLU A 97 -1.17 -13.30 1.45
C GLU A 97 0.21 -13.07 2.10
N GLY A 98 0.68 -11.83 2.14
CA GLY A 98 1.98 -11.46 2.69
C GLY A 98 1.93 -11.02 4.16
N LEU A 99 1.41 -9.81 4.41
CA LEU A 99 1.51 -9.14 5.71
C LEU A 99 0.73 -9.86 6.81
N LEU A 100 -0.54 -10.23 6.61
CA LEU A 100 -1.34 -10.82 7.69
C LEU A 100 -0.71 -12.10 8.26
N PRO A 101 -0.27 -13.09 7.44
CA PRO A 101 0.46 -14.25 7.95
C PRO A 101 1.82 -13.88 8.56
N ALA A 102 2.50 -12.87 8.00
CA ALA A 102 3.78 -12.38 8.52
C ALA A 102 3.66 -11.63 9.87
N LEU A 103 2.47 -11.30 10.35
CA LEU A 103 2.28 -10.68 11.67
C LEU A 103 2.10 -11.71 12.78
N ALA A 104 1.72 -12.95 12.45
CA ALA A 104 1.46 -13.99 13.43
C ALA A 104 2.65 -14.18 14.38
N GLY A 105 2.38 -14.15 15.70
CA GLY A 105 3.40 -14.32 16.73
C GLY A 105 4.31 -13.11 16.96
N THR A 106 4.04 -11.95 16.35
CA THR A 106 4.80 -10.71 16.59
C THR A 106 4.01 -9.65 17.33
N ASP A 107 4.74 -8.69 17.90
CA ASP A 107 4.18 -7.47 18.48
C ASP A 107 3.92 -6.36 17.45
N CYS A 108 4.32 -6.56 16.18
CA CYS A 108 4.03 -5.62 15.11
C CYS A 108 2.51 -5.54 14.88
N ARG A 109 2.02 -4.33 14.64
CA ARG A 109 0.61 -4.05 14.35
C ARG A 109 0.47 -3.45 12.97
N PHE A 110 -0.76 -3.40 12.47
CA PHE A 110 -1.06 -2.68 11.23
C PHE A 110 -2.42 -2.02 11.30
N TYR A 111 -2.64 -0.97 10.51
CA TYR A 111 -3.98 -0.48 10.19
C TYR A 111 -4.03 -0.01 8.75
N LEU A 112 -5.25 0.19 8.24
CA LEU A 112 -5.47 0.60 6.86
C LEU A 112 -5.54 2.13 6.75
N MET A 113 -4.92 2.66 5.71
CA MET A 113 -5.24 3.98 5.18
C MET A 113 -5.97 3.81 3.85
N TRP A 114 -7.22 4.24 3.77
CA TRP A 114 -7.92 4.30 2.49
C TRP A 114 -7.32 5.39 1.62
N ALA A 115 -6.61 4.97 0.59
CA ALA A 115 -6.00 5.84 -0.41
C ALA A 115 -7.06 6.24 -1.46
N ASN A 116 -7.99 7.10 -1.03
CA ASN A 116 -9.19 7.50 -1.75
C ASN A 116 -8.93 8.54 -2.86
N HIS A 117 -7.88 8.34 -3.65
CA HIS A 117 -7.55 9.18 -4.81
C HIS A 117 -7.63 8.39 -6.10
N ASP A 118 -8.10 9.03 -7.17
CA ASP A 118 -8.14 8.42 -8.50
C ASP A 118 -6.73 8.04 -8.99
N VAL A 119 -6.68 7.10 -9.92
CA VAL A 119 -5.46 6.76 -10.66
C VAL A 119 -5.53 7.38 -12.04
N ASP A 120 -4.47 8.07 -12.40
CA ASP A 120 -4.23 8.59 -13.72
C ASP A 120 -2.98 7.93 -14.34
N ASN A 121 -2.40 8.55 -15.35
CA ASN A 121 -1.25 8.02 -16.06
C ASN A 121 0.08 8.16 -15.30
N LEU A 122 0.11 8.69 -14.06
CA LEU A 122 1.37 8.89 -13.32
C LEU A 122 2.09 7.59 -12.96
N TRP A 123 1.39 6.45 -12.94
CA TRP A 123 2.02 5.14 -12.74
C TRP A 123 2.67 4.61 -14.03
N ASN A 124 2.37 5.21 -15.19
CA ASN A 124 3.01 4.90 -16.45
C ASN A 124 4.33 5.66 -16.60
N MET A 125 5.45 4.98 -16.36
CA MET A 125 6.77 5.60 -16.51
C MET A 125 7.11 6.05 -17.94
N HIS A 126 6.35 5.60 -18.94
CA HIS A 126 6.54 5.96 -20.36
C HIS A 126 5.75 7.20 -20.78
N GLU A 127 4.95 7.77 -19.88
CA GLU A 127 4.20 8.99 -20.13
C GLU A 127 4.71 10.15 -19.28
N ASP A 128 5.11 11.23 -19.95
CA ASP A 128 5.47 12.49 -19.29
C ASP A 128 4.23 13.35 -19.12
N THR A 129 3.59 13.22 -17.95
CA THR A 129 2.42 14.03 -17.59
C THR A 129 2.88 15.25 -16.81
N HIS A 130 2.91 16.41 -17.47
CA HIS A 130 3.17 17.68 -16.81
C HIS A 130 1.97 18.05 -15.91
N TRP A 131 2.25 18.65 -14.75
CA TRP A 131 1.25 18.92 -13.69
C TRP A 131 0.09 19.84 -14.13
N ASP A 132 0.28 20.61 -15.19
CA ASP A 132 -0.70 21.55 -15.75
C ASP A 132 -1.57 20.95 -16.87
N ARG A 133 -1.34 19.69 -17.25
CA ARG A 133 -2.12 19.01 -18.29
C ARG A 133 -3.32 18.27 -17.70
N PRO A 134 -4.44 18.19 -18.44
CA PRO A 134 -5.56 17.37 -18.04
C PRO A 134 -5.12 15.90 -17.93
N ARG A 135 -5.37 15.30 -16.77
CA ARG A 135 -5.01 13.92 -16.46
C ARG A 135 -6.21 13.05 -16.72
N LYS A 136 -6.08 12.07 -17.61
CA LYS A 136 -7.13 11.09 -17.85
C LYS A 136 -7.20 10.17 -16.64
N ILE A 137 -8.35 10.12 -15.97
CA ILE A 137 -8.61 9.13 -14.94
C ILE A 137 -8.70 7.76 -15.62
N LEU A 138 -7.89 6.83 -15.17
CA LEU A 138 -7.89 5.43 -15.60
C LEU A 138 -8.78 4.59 -14.70
N TRP A 139 -8.70 4.80 -13.39
CA TRP A 139 -9.58 4.16 -12.41
C TRP A 139 -10.04 5.18 -11.38
N SER A 140 -11.35 5.20 -11.13
CA SER A 140 -11.88 6.08 -10.10
C SER A 140 -11.85 5.41 -8.72
N ALA A 141 -11.42 6.17 -7.72
CA ALA A 141 -11.53 5.84 -6.29
C ALA A 141 -12.89 6.25 -5.70
N HIS A 142 -13.78 6.87 -6.50
CA HIS A 142 -15.11 7.21 -6.05
C HIS A 142 -15.86 5.95 -5.63
N VAL A 143 -16.37 5.97 -4.40
CA VAL A 143 -17.23 4.92 -3.86
C VAL A 143 -18.65 5.45 -3.78
N PRO A 144 -19.56 4.95 -4.63
CA PRO A 144 -20.97 5.30 -4.54
C PRO A 144 -21.54 5.02 -3.15
N ARG A 145 -22.56 5.77 -2.73
CA ARG A 145 -23.13 5.65 -1.38
C ARG A 145 -23.59 4.22 -1.08
N GLU A 146 -24.17 3.54 -2.06
CA GLU A 146 -24.64 2.16 -1.98
C GLU A 146 -23.50 1.12 -1.87
N GLN A 147 -22.27 1.50 -2.21
CA GLN A 147 -21.08 0.65 -2.10
C GLN A 147 -20.28 0.93 -0.82
N LEU A 148 -20.54 2.05 -0.15
CA LEU A 148 -19.83 2.45 1.07
C LEU A 148 -20.03 1.43 2.19
N GLU A 149 -21.28 1.03 2.46
CA GLU A 149 -21.60 0.03 3.49
C GLU A 149 -20.98 -1.35 3.17
N PRO A 150 -21.16 -1.93 1.96
CA PRO A 150 -20.48 -3.18 1.58
C PRO A 150 -18.95 -3.12 1.70
N MET A 151 -18.34 -1.99 1.32
CA MET A 151 -16.89 -1.79 1.42
C MET A 151 -16.43 -1.82 2.88
N PHE A 152 -17.12 -1.09 3.77
CA PHE A 152 -16.78 -1.08 5.20
C PHE A 152 -17.08 -2.41 5.89
N GLU A 153 -18.18 -3.10 5.54
CA GLU A 153 -18.47 -4.44 6.05
C GLU A 153 -17.33 -5.41 5.71
N ARG A 154 -16.80 -5.35 4.48
CA ARG A 154 -15.63 -6.13 4.10
C ARG A 154 -14.44 -5.81 4.99
N ILE A 155 -14.12 -4.53 5.18
CA ILE A 155 -12.99 -4.08 5.98
C ILE A 155 -13.11 -4.57 7.43
N ILE A 156 -14.30 -4.41 8.02
CA ILE A 156 -14.60 -4.83 9.39
C ILE A 156 -14.40 -6.34 9.51
N ASN A 157 -15.05 -7.11 8.64
CA ASN A 157 -15.05 -8.57 8.69
C ASN A 157 -13.66 -9.17 8.42
N LYS A 158 -12.88 -8.59 7.52
CA LYS A 158 -11.53 -9.11 7.18
C LYS A 158 -10.44 -8.64 8.14
N TYR A 159 -10.48 -7.39 8.59
CA TYR A 159 -9.30 -6.74 9.17
C TYR A 159 -9.50 -6.24 10.60
N PHE A 160 -10.62 -5.60 10.92
CA PHE A 160 -10.78 -4.95 12.23
C PHE A 160 -10.81 -5.92 13.41
N HIS A 161 -11.09 -7.20 13.15
CA HIS A 161 -11.02 -8.26 14.15
C HIS A 161 -9.66 -8.95 14.24
N HIS A 162 -8.71 -8.64 13.33
CA HIS A 162 -7.39 -9.26 13.35
C HIS A 162 -6.67 -8.94 14.68
N PRO A 163 -5.99 -9.92 15.31
CA PRO A 163 -5.30 -9.70 16.58
C PRO A 163 -4.22 -8.62 16.48
N ASN A 164 -3.50 -8.57 15.35
CA ASN A 164 -2.49 -7.54 15.08
C ASN A 164 -3.06 -6.22 14.53
N TYR A 165 -4.38 -6.04 14.42
CA TYR A 165 -4.94 -4.76 14.01
C TYR A 165 -4.68 -3.68 15.08
N TYR A 166 -4.17 -2.52 14.67
CA TYR A 166 -3.80 -1.44 15.56
C TYR A 166 -5.04 -0.74 16.12
N ARG A 167 -5.04 -0.49 17.43
CA ARG A 167 -6.18 0.07 18.15
C ARG A 167 -5.72 1.13 19.14
N ILE A 168 -6.49 2.19 19.27
CA ILE A 168 -6.31 3.23 20.30
C ILE A 168 -7.51 3.15 21.25
N ALA A 169 -7.23 2.97 22.54
CA ALA A 169 -8.26 2.76 23.57
C ALA A 169 -9.27 1.63 23.21
N GLY A 170 -8.78 0.55 22.59
CA GLY A 170 -9.60 -0.58 22.16
C GLY A 170 -10.36 -0.39 20.83
N ASN A 171 -10.32 0.80 20.22
CA ASN A 171 -11.02 1.09 18.98
C ASN A 171 -10.10 0.94 17.76
N PRO A 172 -10.56 0.33 16.65
CA PRO A 172 -9.78 0.21 15.42
C PRO A 172 -9.44 1.60 14.87
N VAL A 173 -8.17 1.78 14.48
CA VAL A 173 -7.73 2.97 13.75
C VAL A 173 -7.99 2.74 12.27
N PHE A 174 -8.53 3.74 11.58
CA PHE A 174 -8.70 3.75 10.13
C PHE A 174 -8.38 5.15 9.62
N SER A 175 -7.46 5.25 8.66
CA SER A 175 -7.02 6.53 8.10
C SER A 175 -7.62 6.73 6.71
N ILE A 176 -7.82 7.97 6.33
CA ILE A 176 -8.30 8.36 5.00
C ILE A 176 -7.30 9.37 4.46
N PHE A 177 -6.79 9.13 3.27
CA PHE A 177 -5.72 9.93 2.67
C PHE A 177 -6.16 11.37 2.40
N ASP A 178 -7.30 11.53 1.72
CA ASP A 178 -7.87 12.85 1.42
C ASP A 178 -9.30 12.94 1.96
N TYR A 179 -9.45 13.50 3.16
CA TYR A 179 -10.77 13.67 3.77
C TYR A 179 -11.63 14.71 3.03
N HIS A 180 -11.05 15.62 2.25
CA HIS A 180 -11.81 16.60 1.47
C HIS A 180 -12.54 15.95 0.29
N ALA A 181 -12.04 14.82 -0.20
CA ALA A 181 -12.69 14.04 -1.25
C ALA A 181 -13.94 13.27 -0.78
N LEU A 182 -14.31 13.36 0.51
CA LEU A 182 -15.47 12.68 1.09
C LEU A 182 -16.73 13.56 1.22
N THR A 183 -16.63 14.86 0.92
CA THR A 183 -17.74 15.83 0.98
C THR A 183 -18.37 16.03 -0.38
#